data_AF-A0A7Y3P857-F1
#
_entry.id   AF-A0A7Y3P857-F1
#
_cell.length_a   1.000
_cell.length_b   1.000
_cell.length_c   1.000
_cell.angle_alpha   90.00
_cell.angle_beta   90.00
_cell.angle_gamma   90.00
#
_symmetry.space_group_name_H-M   'P 1'
#
loop_
_entity.id
_entity.type
_entity.pdbx_description
1 polymer ?
#
loop_
_entity_poly.entity_id
_entity_poly.type
_entity_poly.pdbx_seq_one_letter_code
_entity_poly.pdbx_strand_id
1 'polypeptide(L)' 'MAVRVFEWSHDEPVVLKVVAPTRRDLRRARQRYAVIAVTVLGLPFVLAVVVAGVVH' A
#
# COMPACT_ATOMS: atom_id res chain seq x y z
N MET A 1 5.63 11.86 -1.26
CA MET A 1 4.92 11.92 0.04
C MET A 1 5.56 13.08 0.79
N ALA A 2 4.94 14.26 0.80
CA ALA A 2 5.55 15.46 1.35
C ALA A 2 4.90 15.76 2.70
N VAL A 3 5.63 15.53 3.78
CA VAL A 3 5.25 15.98 5.12
C VAL A 3 5.90 17.34 5.29
N ARG A 4 5.12 18.42 5.19
CA ARG A 4 5.58 19.76 5.55
C ARG A 4 5.56 19.84 7.07
N VAL A 5 6.73 19.77 7.68
CA VAL A 5 6.94 20.06 9.09
C VAL A 5 6.76 21.57 9.24
N PHE A 6 5.61 21.99 9.74
CA PHE A 6 5.39 23.37 10.12
C PHE A 6 6.09 23.61 11.46
N GLU A 7 6.95 24.62 11.48
CA GLU A 7 7.65 25.10 12.67
C GLU A 7 6.65 25.47 13.76
N TRP A 8 6.83 24.85 14.92
CA TRP A 8 5.95 24.93 16.08
C TRP A 8 6.09 26.30 16.75
N SER A 9 5.24 27.24 16.36
CA SER A 9 5.04 28.49 17.09
C SER A 9 3.55 28.76 17.17
N HIS A 10 3.07 28.88 18.41
CA HIS A 10 1.75 29.29 18.87
C HIS A 10 0.67 28.21 19.06
N ASP A 11 0.04 28.31 20.25
CA ASP A 11 -1.14 27.61 20.73
C ASP A 11 -2.36 27.77 19.80
N GLU A 12 -2.35 27.13 18.64
CA GLU A 12 -3.57 26.92 17.87
C GLU A 12 -4.03 25.46 17.96
N PRO A 13 -5.33 25.20 18.18
CA PRO A 13 -5.84 23.84 18.20
C PRO A 13 -5.58 23.21 16.83
N VAL A 14 -4.67 22.22 16.81
CA VAL A 14 -4.34 21.45 15.62
C VAL A 14 -5.56 20.64 15.22
N VAL A 15 -6.44 21.25 14.42
CA VAL A 15 -7.56 20.54 13.80
C VAL A 15 -6.96 19.63 12.75
N LEU A 16 -6.74 18.37 13.14
CA LEU A 16 -6.43 17.27 12.22
C LEU A 16 -7.60 17.17 11.23
N LYS A 17 -7.47 17.85 10.10
CA LYS A 17 -8.41 17.77 9.00
C LYS A 17 -8.26 16.39 8.40
N VAL A 18 -9.01 15.42 8.91
CA VAL A 18 -9.11 14.06 8.36
C VAL A 18 -9.70 14.20 6.96
N VAL A 19 -8.83 14.26 5.96
CA VAL A 19 -9.24 14.28 4.55
C VAL A 19 -9.81 12.89 4.26
N ALA A 20 -11.14 12.82 4.12
CA ALA A 20 -11.79 11.59 3.72
C ALA A 20 -11.22 11.12 2.37
N PRO A 21 -10.85 9.84 2.23
CA PRO A 21 -10.24 9.34 1.01
C PRO A 21 -11.19 9.52 -0.16
N THR A 22 -10.71 10.14 -1.23
CA THR A 22 -11.50 10.36 -2.43
C THR A 22 -11.76 9.03 -3.14
N ARG A 23 -12.81 8.94 -3.98
CA ARG A 23 -13.07 7.73 -4.79
C ARG A 23 -11.85 7.28 -5.62
N ARG A 24 -10.99 8.22 -6.01
CA ARG A 24 -9.73 7.97 -6.72
C ARG A 24 -8.68 7.29 -5.82
N ASP A 25 -8.60 7.68 -4.56
CA ASP A 25 -7.67 7.10 -3.58
C ASP A 25 -8.06 5.67 -3.24
N LEU A 26 -9.36 5.40 -3.09
CA LEU A 26 -9.90 4.06 -2.88
C LEU A 26 -9.61 3.14 -4.07
N ARG A 27 -9.74 3.63 -5.31
CA ARG A 27 -9.38 2.86 -6.52
C ARG A 27 -7.89 2.53 -6.56
N ARG A 28 -7.02 3.50 -6.21
CA ARG A 28 -5.57 3.31 -6.19
C ARG A 28 -5.15 2.33 -5.08
N ALA A 29 -5.77 2.42 -3.91
CA ALA A 29 -5.58 1.46 -2.83
C ALA A 29 -6.01 0.05 -3.27
N ARG A 30 -7.20 -0.09 -3.87
CA ARG A 30 -7.70 -1.37 -4.38
C ARG A 30 -6.77 -2.01 -5.40
N GLN A 31 -6.22 -1.22 -6.33
CA GLN A 31 -5.23 -1.72 -7.30
C GLN A 31 -3.95 -2.24 -6.62
N ARG A 32 -3.43 -1.52 -5.62
CA ARG A 32 -2.25 -1.96 -4.86
C ARG A 32 -2.52 -3.26 -4.11
N TYR A 33 -3.67 -3.35 -3.42
CA TYR A 33 -4.04 -4.57 -2.71
C TYR A 33 -4.31 -5.75 -3.66
N ALA A 34 -4.84 -5.50 -4.86
CA ALA A 34 -5.02 -6.53 -5.87
C ALA A 34 -3.68 -7.13 -6.32
N VAL A 35 -2.67 -6.29 -6.58
CA VAL A 35 -1.31 -6.77 -6.94
C VAL A 35 -0.72 -7.59 -5.80
N ILE A 36 -0.82 -7.11 -4.56
CA ILE A 36 -0.32 -7.85 -3.39
C ILE A 36 -1.03 -9.21 -3.28
N ALA A 37 -2.35 -9.26 -3.42
CA ALA A 37 -3.11 -10.50 -3.33
C ALA A 37 -2.69 -11.51 -4.41
N VAL A 38 -2.56 -11.06 -5.67
CA VAL A 38 -2.10 -11.91 -6.77
C VAL A 38 -0.69 -12.43 -6.52
N THR A 39 0.23 -11.57 -6.07
CA THR A 39 1.61 -11.98 -5.77
C THR A 39 1.64 -12.98 -4.62
N VAL A 40 0.96 -12.71 -3.51
CA VAL A 40 0.96 -13.59 -2.33
C VAL A 40 0.37 -14.95 -2.65
N LEU A 41 -0.69 -15.01 -3.46
CA LEU A 41 -1.33 -16.26 -3.85
C LEU A 41 -0.56 -17.01 -4.96
N GLY A 42 0.04 -16.29 -5.91
CA GLY A 42 0.74 -16.87 -7.06
C GLY A 42 2.18 -17.31 -6.76
N LEU A 43 2.87 -16.60 -5.87
CA LEU A 43 4.27 -16.89 -5.50
C LEU A 43 4.49 -18.34 -5.04
N PRO A 44 3.69 -18.96 -4.15
CA PRO A 44 3.92 -20.34 -3.74
C PRO A 44 3.79 -21.33 -4.91
N PHE A 45 2.87 -21.08 -5.84
CA PHE A 45 2.72 -21.92 -7.02
C PHE A 45 3.93 -21.81 -7.96
N VAL A 46 4.39 -20.59 -8.22
CA VAL A 46 5.60 -20.35 -9.04
C VAL A 46 6.82 -21.02 -8.40
N LEU A 47 6.98 -20.90 -7.08
CA LEU A 47 8.06 -21.56 -6.34
C LEU A 47 7.97 -23.08 -6.46
N ALA A 48 6.78 -23.66 -6.34
CA ALA A 48 6.59 -25.11 -6.48
C ALA A 48 6.98 -25.60 -7.89
N VAL A 49 6.61 -24.87 -8.95
CA VAL A 49 7.00 -25.19 -10.33
C VAL A 49 8.51 -25.10 -10.53
N VAL A 50 9.15 -24.05 -10.01
CA VAL A 50 10.62 -23.89 -10.10
C VAL A 50 11.32 -25.03 -9.38
N VAL A 51 10.90 -25.36 -8.15
CA VAL A 51 11.47 -26.47 -7.39
C VAL A 51 11.27 -27.80 -8.12
N ALA A 52 10.07 -28.08 -8.61
CA ALA A 52 9.80 -29.29 -9.38
C ALA A 52 10.66 -29.38 -10.66
N GLY A 53 10.86 -28.25 -11.35
CA GLY A 53 11.69 -28.18 -12.55
C GLY A 53 13.20 -28.29 -12.28
N VAL A 54 13.68 -27.89 -11.11
CA VAL A 54 15.08 -28.08 -10.67
C VAL A 54 15.34 -29.52 -10.22
N VAL A 55 14.29 -30.21 -9.75
CA VAL A 55 14.36 -31.59 -9.23
C VAL A 55 14.25 -32.65 -10.35
N HIS A 56 14.00 -32.25 -11.60
CA HIS A 56 14.00 -33.12 -12.78
C HIS A 56 15.19 -32.83 -13.69
#